data_AF-A0AAR2LH97-F1
#
_entry.id   AF-A0AAR2LH97-F1
#
_cell.length_a   1.000
_cell.length_b   1.000
_cell.length_c   1.000
_cell.angle_alpha   90.00
_cell.angle_beta   90.00
_cell.angle_gamma   90.00
#
_symmetry.space_group_name_H-M   'P 1'
#
loop_
_entity.id
_entity.type
_entity.pdbx_description
1 polymer ?
#
loop_
_entity_poly.entity_id
_entity_poly.type
_entity_poly.pdbx_seq_one_letter_code
_entity_poly.pdbx_strand_id
1 'polypeptide(L)'
;MLFPSPLKLPFWRYEVLYKTLTLFYVQGSMHNYKSDSAYISPTDSTFISPKELQLIEQTLKWPAPPTSVTAVNQSTSPYTSSYIFQNPRTSYSVGDIISVVITARDGLNNSKVYGGDFFQAKLFNTELKASVYGEVVDHLNGTYTANFKLLWAGQATVAIRLIHSSEAVEVLLRHRERDPDKEKVVCNAQRSERLLKASHCCCEYRHPITGESWICRRPNHLPCSAWVDHDMGGYQAQLSELESTLLQR
;
A
#
# COMPACT_ATOMS: atom_id res chain seq x y z
N MET A 1 -25.34 26.58 12.62
CA MET A 1 -24.21 26.09 13.43
C MET A 1 -23.16 25.61 12.45
N LEU A 2 -21.96 26.20 12.54
CA LEU A 2 -20.85 25.95 11.63
C LEU A 2 -20.28 24.55 11.91
N PHE A 3 -20.41 23.65 10.95
CA PHE A 3 -19.77 22.33 11.01
C PHE A 3 -18.26 22.51 10.71
N PRO A 4 -17.37 21.82 11.43
CA PRO A 4 -15.95 21.84 11.11
C PRO A 4 -15.76 21.18 9.73
N SER A 5 -15.00 21.87 8.89
CA SER A 5 -14.54 21.38 7.60
C SER A 5 -13.85 20.02 7.72
N PRO A 6 -13.99 19.12 6.72
CA PRO A 6 -13.23 17.88 6.67
C PRO A 6 -11.74 18.20 6.78
N LEU A 7 -11.01 17.37 7.53
CA LEU A 7 -9.57 17.42 7.64
C LEU A 7 -8.99 17.42 6.21
N LYS A 8 -8.55 18.59 5.74
CA LYS A 8 -7.71 18.66 4.55
C LYS A 8 -6.40 18.00 4.96
N LEU A 9 -6.22 16.74 4.56
CA LEU A 9 -4.91 16.11 4.61
C LEU A 9 -3.94 17.08 3.90
N PRO A 10 -2.87 17.53 4.58
CA PRO A 10 -1.93 18.46 3.98
C PRO A 10 -1.38 17.82 2.71
N PHE A 11 -1.21 18.64 1.67
CA PHE A 11 -0.44 18.28 0.49
C PHE A 11 0.87 17.63 0.97
N TRP A 12 0.96 16.33 0.77
CA TRP A 12 2.09 15.53 1.17
C TRP A 12 3.39 16.17 0.66
N ARG A 13 4.30 16.49 1.59
CA ARG A 13 5.67 16.84 1.26
C ARG A 13 6.42 15.53 0.98
N TYR A 14 6.30 15.04 -0.24
CA TYR A 14 7.05 13.87 -0.67
C TYR A 14 8.48 14.29 -0.98
N GLU A 15 9.45 13.74 -0.27
CA GLU A 15 10.85 13.97 -0.57
C GLU A 15 11.46 12.75 -1.27
N VAL A 16 12.02 13.02 -2.45
CA VAL A 16 12.42 12.03 -3.44
C VAL A 16 13.94 12.02 -3.48
N LEU A 17 14.54 10.83 -3.33
CA LEU A 17 15.96 10.67 -3.60
C LEU A 17 16.18 10.75 -5.12
N TYR A 18 16.81 11.83 -5.59
CA TYR A 18 17.17 12.03 -6.98
C TYR A 18 18.62 11.57 -7.23
N LYS A 19 18.84 10.80 -8.29
CA LYS A 19 20.18 10.58 -8.85
C LYS A 19 20.04 10.40 -10.35
N THR A 20 20.73 11.26 -11.08
CA THR A 20 20.66 11.33 -12.54
C THR A 20 21.72 10.41 -13.14
N LEU A 21 21.34 9.62 -14.15
CA LEU A 21 22.30 8.96 -15.04
C LEU A 21 22.23 9.58 -16.43
N THR A 22 23.40 9.79 -17.00
CA THR A 22 23.56 10.09 -18.42
C THR A 22 23.85 8.78 -19.13
N LEU A 23 22.98 8.37 -20.05
CA LEU A 23 23.10 7.12 -20.79
C LEU A 23 23.32 7.42 -22.27
N PHE A 24 24.31 6.77 -22.87
CA PHE A 24 24.64 6.88 -24.30
C PHE A 24 24.07 5.70 -25.10
N TYR A 25 23.63 6.02 -26.31
CA TYR A 25 22.87 5.20 -27.26
C TYR A 25 23.65 3.99 -27.81
N VAL A 26 23.02 2.81 -27.88
CA VAL A 26 23.36 1.77 -28.87
C VAL A 26 22.09 1.07 -29.38
N GLN A 27 22.06 0.86 -30.69
CA GLN A 27 20.93 0.45 -31.53
C GLN A 27 20.59 -1.04 -31.36
N GLY A 28 19.29 -1.38 -31.25
CA GLY A 28 18.82 -2.77 -31.16
C GLY A 28 17.38 -2.94 -31.66
N SER A 29 17.15 -4.00 -32.45
CA SER A 29 15.94 -4.31 -33.22
C SER A 29 14.79 -4.88 -32.38
N MET A 30 13.55 -4.46 -32.70
CA MET A 30 12.29 -4.98 -32.13
C MET A 30 11.97 -6.39 -32.65
N HIS A 31 11.64 -7.32 -31.75
CA HIS A 31 10.88 -8.53 -32.06
C HIS A 31 9.49 -8.45 -31.42
N ASN A 32 8.45 -8.67 -32.25
CA ASN A 32 7.04 -8.66 -31.85
C ASN A 32 6.71 -9.87 -30.97
N TYR A 33 6.14 -9.62 -29.79
CA TYR A 33 5.50 -10.64 -28.97
C TYR A 33 3.98 -10.54 -29.13
N LYS A 34 3.34 -11.63 -29.58
CA LYS A 34 1.88 -11.78 -29.63
C LYS A 34 1.38 -12.24 -28.24
N SER A 35 0.31 -11.63 -27.77
CA SER A 35 -0.45 -12.05 -26.60
C SER A 35 -1.78 -12.61 -27.07
N ASP A 36 -2.07 -13.87 -26.72
CA ASP A 36 -3.39 -14.48 -26.88
C ASP A 36 -4.16 -14.34 -25.56
N SER A 37 -5.36 -13.75 -25.62
CA SER A 37 -6.30 -13.69 -24.50
C SER A 37 -7.43 -14.70 -24.71
N ALA A 38 -7.60 -15.65 -23.81
CA ALA A 38 -8.78 -16.51 -23.77
C ALA A 38 -9.74 -16.00 -22.68
N TYR A 39 -10.95 -15.62 -23.08
CA TYR A 39 -12.05 -15.27 -22.19
C TYR A 39 -12.64 -16.55 -21.58
N ILE A 40 -12.73 -16.61 -20.25
CA ILE A 40 -13.38 -17.70 -19.51
C ILE A 40 -14.72 -17.16 -18.96
N SER A 41 -15.81 -17.85 -19.29
CA SER A 41 -17.17 -17.51 -18.83
C SER A 41 -17.42 -17.96 -17.37
N PRO A 42 -18.26 -17.26 -16.60
CA PRO A 42 -18.40 -17.46 -15.16
C PRO A 42 -19.61 -18.35 -14.83
N THR A 43 -19.39 -19.64 -14.62
CA THR A 43 -20.38 -20.51 -13.98
C THR A 43 -19.69 -21.59 -13.15
N ASP A 44 -19.20 -21.24 -11.96
CA ASP A 44 -19.16 -22.22 -10.87
C ASP A 44 -19.11 -21.56 -9.49
N SER A 45 -20.02 -21.95 -8.62
CA SER A 45 -20.27 -21.35 -7.31
C SER A 45 -19.39 -21.97 -6.22
N THR A 46 -18.07 -21.90 -6.41
CA THR A 46 -17.01 -21.72 -5.41
C THR A 46 -15.72 -21.44 -6.17
N PHE A 47 -15.52 -20.19 -6.58
CA PHE A 47 -14.45 -19.76 -7.49
C PHE A 47 -13.02 -20.04 -7.02
N ILE A 48 -12.81 -20.39 -5.76
CA ILE A 48 -11.48 -20.52 -5.16
C ILE A 48 -11.46 -21.78 -4.28
N SER A 49 -10.53 -22.70 -4.55
CA SER A 49 -10.33 -23.88 -3.70
C SER A 49 -9.72 -23.49 -2.35
N PRO A 50 -9.91 -24.25 -1.25
CA PRO A 50 -9.29 -23.94 0.05
C PRO A 50 -7.76 -23.81 -0.01
N LYS A 51 -7.11 -24.59 -0.89
CA LYS A 51 -5.66 -24.54 -1.11
C LYS A 51 -5.23 -23.26 -1.83
N GLU A 52 -6.02 -22.83 -2.81
CA GLU A 52 -5.79 -21.58 -3.53
C GLU A 52 -6.03 -20.37 -2.63
N LEU A 53 -7.08 -20.42 -1.80
CA LEU A 53 -7.33 -19.40 -0.78
C LEU A 53 -6.15 -19.28 0.18
N GLN A 54 -5.64 -20.41 0.70
CA GLN A 54 -4.48 -20.41 1.58
C GLN A 54 -3.24 -19.82 0.91
N LEU A 55 -3.03 -20.10 -0.38
CA LEU A 55 -1.91 -19.54 -1.14
C LEU A 55 -2.07 -18.02 -1.29
N ILE A 56 -3.26 -17.55 -1.68
CA ILE A 56 -3.57 -16.12 -1.83
C ILE A 56 -3.37 -15.40 -0.50
N GLU A 57 -3.88 -15.94 0.60
CA GLU A 57 -3.69 -15.40 1.95
C GLU A 57 -2.21 -15.30 2.31
N GLN A 58 -1.40 -16.30 1.97
CA GLN A 58 0.04 -16.27 2.22
C GLN A 58 0.76 -15.24 1.34
N THR A 59 0.38 -15.10 0.07
CA THR A 59 0.98 -14.14 -0.86
C THR A 59 0.61 -12.69 -0.54
N LEU A 60 -0.57 -12.45 0.05
CA LEU A 60 -1.01 -11.11 0.45
C LEU A 60 -0.45 -10.65 1.81
N LYS A 61 0.26 -11.53 2.54
CA LYS A 61 0.89 -11.15 3.81
C LYS A 61 2.06 -10.21 3.56
N TRP A 62 1.93 -9.01 4.12
CA TRP A 62 3.01 -8.04 4.15
C TRP A 62 3.87 -8.25 5.40
N PRO A 63 5.21 -8.21 5.31
CA PRO A 63 6.07 -8.45 6.47
C PRO A 63 5.96 -7.32 7.50
N ALA A 64 5.81 -7.73 8.75
CA ALA A 64 5.76 -6.87 9.92
C ALA A 64 7.18 -6.65 10.50
N PRO A 65 7.48 -5.46 11.06
CA PRO A 65 8.69 -5.26 11.84
C PRO A 65 8.68 -6.18 13.08
N PRO A 66 9.84 -6.72 13.49
CA PRO A 66 9.93 -7.65 14.62
C PRO A 66 9.67 -6.97 15.97
N THR A 67 9.87 -5.67 16.05
CA THR A 67 9.69 -4.87 17.26
C THR A 67 9.02 -3.55 16.93
N SER A 68 8.04 -3.15 17.74
CA SER A 68 7.44 -1.81 17.63
C SER A 68 8.46 -0.74 17.98
N VAL A 69 8.52 0.31 17.16
CA VAL A 69 9.34 1.49 17.46
C VAL A 69 8.72 2.31 18.58
N THR A 70 9.57 2.95 19.38
CA THR A 70 9.16 3.89 20.44
C THR A 70 9.29 5.34 20.01
N ALA A 71 10.02 5.61 18.93
CA ALA A 71 10.22 6.95 18.39
C ALA A 71 10.27 6.95 16.86
N VAL A 72 9.84 8.06 16.24
CA VAL A 72 9.78 8.24 14.78
C VAL A 72 11.17 8.14 14.12
N ASN A 73 12.23 8.54 14.81
CA ASN A 73 13.60 8.46 14.28
C ASN A 73 14.13 7.02 14.19
N GLN A 74 13.46 6.04 14.82
CA GLN A 74 13.77 4.62 14.68
C GLN A 74 13.07 3.99 13.46
N SER A 75 12.12 4.70 12.85
CA SER A 75 11.47 4.27 11.61
C SER A 75 12.37 4.53 10.41
N THR A 76 12.12 3.81 9.32
CA THR A 76 12.83 4.05 8.06
C THR A 76 12.66 5.50 7.61
N SER A 77 13.75 6.10 7.14
CA SER A 77 13.82 7.50 6.74
C SER A 77 14.37 7.62 5.32
N PRO A 78 13.69 8.36 4.43
CA PRO A 78 14.17 8.54 3.06
C PRO A 78 15.48 9.36 3.00
N TYR A 79 15.75 10.21 3.99
CA TYR A 79 16.92 11.10 4.03
C TYR A 79 18.24 10.38 4.30
N THR A 80 18.18 9.30 5.07
CA THR A 80 19.34 8.51 5.49
C THR A 80 19.48 7.25 4.64
N SER A 81 18.37 6.76 4.09
CA SER A 81 18.38 5.67 3.11
C SER A 81 19.10 6.10 1.84
N SER A 82 19.67 5.13 1.13
CA SER A 82 20.42 5.40 -0.10
C SER A 82 20.21 4.27 -1.11
N TYR A 83 20.66 4.51 -2.34
CA TYR A 83 20.63 3.49 -3.37
C TYR A 83 21.85 3.54 -4.29
N ILE A 84 22.17 2.39 -4.88
CA ILE A 84 23.27 2.21 -5.81
C ILE A 84 22.84 1.38 -7.02
N PHE A 85 23.39 1.68 -8.19
CA PHE A 85 23.18 0.84 -9.37
C PHE A 85 23.94 -0.47 -9.22
N GLN A 86 23.27 -1.58 -9.49
CA GLN A 86 23.89 -2.89 -9.50
C GLN A 86 24.58 -3.10 -10.86
N ASN A 87 25.88 -3.38 -10.85
CA ASN A 87 26.69 -3.63 -12.04
C ASN A 87 26.53 -2.54 -13.13
N PRO A 88 26.81 -1.25 -12.82
CA PRO A 88 26.60 -0.17 -13.76
C PRO A 88 27.46 -0.34 -15.01
N ARG A 89 26.82 -0.26 -16.18
CA ARG A 89 27.48 -0.29 -17.50
C ARG A 89 27.63 1.12 -18.08
N THR A 90 28.58 1.29 -18.99
CA THR A 90 28.81 2.55 -19.72
C THR A 90 27.75 2.82 -20.78
N SER A 91 27.08 1.77 -21.26
CA SER A 91 25.98 1.83 -22.24
C SER A 91 24.93 0.77 -21.92
N TYR A 92 23.68 1.07 -22.31
CA TYR A 92 22.52 0.19 -22.14
C TYR A 92 21.72 0.18 -23.45
N SER A 93 21.14 -0.98 -23.76
CA SER A 93 20.26 -1.15 -24.91
C SER A 93 18.80 -1.08 -24.49
N VAL A 94 17.92 -0.62 -25.38
CA VAL A 94 16.47 -0.74 -25.17
C VAL A 94 16.12 -2.21 -24.96
N GLY A 95 15.33 -2.50 -23.93
CA GLY A 95 15.01 -3.85 -23.49
C GLY A 95 15.92 -4.36 -22.36
N ASP A 96 17.01 -3.67 -22.01
CA ASP A 96 17.82 -4.05 -20.86
C ASP A 96 17.06 -3.89 -19.54
N ILE A 97 17.49 -4.64 -18.52
CA ILE A 97 17.03 -4.46 -17.14
C ILE A 97 18.09 -3.64 -16.40
N ILE A 98 17.64 -2.55 -15.78
CA ILE A 98 18.46 -1.75 -14.87
C ILE A 98 18.06 -2.13 -13.46
N SER A 99 19.02 -2.60 -12.67
CA SER A 99 18.80 -2.99 -11.27
C SER A 99 19.46 -2.00 -10.33
N VAL A 100 18.74 -1.62 -9.27
CA VAL A 100 19.19 -0.70 -8.23
C VAL A 100 18.99 -1.36 -6.88
N VAL A 101 20.03 -1.36 -6.06
CA VAL A 101 19.96 -1.82 -4.66
C VAL A 101 19.69 -0.61 -3.77
N ILE A 102 18.63 -0.70 -2.98
CA ILE A 102 18.24 0.27 -1.97
C ILE A 102 18.68 -0.26 -0.61
N THR A 103 19.31 0.59 0.19
CA THR A 103 19.67 0.30 1.57
C THR A 103 18.81 1.18 2.47
N ALA A 104 17.85 0.56 3.17
CA ALA A 104 16.97 1.26 4.09
C ALA A 104 17.70 1.55 5.40
N ARG A 105 17.54 2.78 5.89
CA ARG A 105 18.09 3.25 7.14
C ARG A 105 17.05 3.97 7.98
N ASP A 106 17.19 3.88 9.29
CA ASP A 106 16.39 4.66 10.20
C ASP A 106 16.78 6.15 10.18
N GLY A 107 16.02 7.00 10.86
CA GLY A 107 16.32 8.42 11.02
C GLY A 107 17.61 8.72 11.80
N LEU A 108 18.20 7.73 12.45
CA LEU A 108 19.49 7.80 13.15
C LEU A 108 20.66 7.28 12.29
N ASN A 109 20.41 6.98 11.01
CA ASN A 109 21.37 6.47 10.04
C ASN A 109 21.88 5.04 10.31
N ASN A 110 21.18 4.27 11.13
CA ASN A 110 21.44 2.84 11.31
C ASN A 110 20.81 2.04 10.16
N SER A 111 21.52 1.02 9.68
CA SER A 111 20.97 0.09 8.69
C SER A 111 19.84 -0.72 9.29
N LYS A 112 18.73 -0.83 8.56
CA LYS A 112 17.64 -1.74 8.89
C LYS A 112 18.10 -3.19 8.77
N VAL A 113 17.49 -4.08 9.56
CA VAL A 113 17.77 -5.53 9.57
C VAL A 113 16.55 -6.37 9.23
N TYR A 114 15.45 -5.71 8.84
CA TYR A 114 14.18 -6.31 8.46
C TYR A 114 13.56 -5.50 7.31
N GLY A 115 12.66 -6.14 6.57
CA GLY A 115 11.95 -5.54 5.43
C GLY A 115 10.61 -4.90 5.79
N GLY A 116 9.73 -4.80 4.80
CA GLY A 116 8.35 -4.32 4.91
C GLY A 116 8.15 -2.84 4.62
N ASP A 117 9.20 -2.12 4.22
CA ASP A 117 9.06 -0.75 3.75
C ASP A 117 8.38 -0.75 2.38
N PHE A 118 7.40 0.13 2.20
CA PHE A 118 6.73 0.31 0.92
C PHE A 118 7.47 1.34 0.07
N PHE A 119 8.44 0.87 -0.70
CA PHE A 119 9.14 1.69 -1.69
C PHE A 119 8.42 1.69 -3.03
N GLN A 120 8.36 2.87 -3.67
CA GLN A 120 7.96 3.04 -5.05
C GLN A 120 9.16 3.51 -5.86
N ALA A 121 9.47 2.79 -6.93
CA ALA A 121 10.59 3.08 -7.80
C ALA A 121 10.09 3.41 -9.22
N LYS A 122 10.63 4.46 -9.83
CA LYS A 122 10.27 4.91 -11.18
C LYS A 122 11.51 5.25 -11.99
N LEU A 123 11.55 4.78 -13.23
CA LEU A 123 12.48 5.25 -14.26
C LEU A 123 11.71 6.19 -15.19
N PHE A 124 12.26 7.37 -15.49
CA PHE A 124 11.56 8.35 -16.33
C PHE A 124 12.50 9.27 -17.12
N ASN A 125 11.94 9.87 -18.17
CA ASN A 125 12.54 10.96 -18.93
C ASN A 125 11.47 12.04 -19.15
N THR A 126 11.74 13.25 -18.67
CA THR A 126 10.81 14.37 -18.75
C THR A 126 10.62 14.89 -20.18
N GLU A 127 11.69 14.95 -20.96
CA GLU A 127 11.68 15.48 -22.34
C GLU A 127 10.88 14.56 -23.28
N LEU A 128 11.10 13.26 -23.16
CA LEU A 128 10.40 12.23 -23.94
C LEU A 128 9.01 11.90 -23.39
N LYS A 129 8.64 12.45 -22.22
CA LYS A 129 7.41 12.10 -21.48
C LYS A 129 7.25 10.58 -21.28
N ALA A 130 8.37 9.88 -21.14
CA ALA A 130 8.41 8.43 -20.99
C ALA A 130 8.63 8.06 -19.53
N SER A 131 7.93 7.03 -19.05
CA SER A 131 8.21 6.46 -17.74
C SER A 131 7.74 5.03 -17.56
N VAL A 132 8.40 4.32 -16.65
CA VAL A 132 8.06 2.95 -16.25
C VAL A 132 8.26 2.80 -14.74
N TYR A 133 7.37 2.05 -14.11
CA TYR A 133 7.52 1.66 -12.71
C TYR A 133 8.49 0.48 -12.60
N GLY A 134 9.35 0.52 -11.59
CA GLY A 134 10.22 -0.59 -11.26
C GLY A 134 9.51 -1.60 -10.37
N GLU A 135 9.81 -2.88 -10.56
CA GLU A 135 9.46 -3.93 -9.62
C GLU A 135 10.40 -3.83 -8.42
N VAL A 136 9.84 -3.69 -7.20
CA VAL A 136 10.62 -3.64 -5.96
C VAL A 136 10.51 -4.98 -5.27
N VAL A 137 11.66 -5.63 -5.08
CA VAL A 137 11.81 -6.88 -4.34
C VAL A 137 12.42 -6.59 -2.98
N ASP A 138 11.72 -6.99 -1.92
CA ASP A 138 12.20 -6.90 -0.54
C ASP A 138 12.99 -8.16 -0.17
N HIS A 139 14.24 -7.98 0.29
CA HIS A 139 15.11 -9.07 0.72
C HIS A 139 14.97 -9.41 2.21
N LEU A 140 14.03 -8.75 2.91
CA LEU A 140 13.67 -8.97 4.31
C LEU A 140 14.82 -8.71 5.31
N ASN A 141 15.86 -8.00 4.89
CA ASN A 141 17.06 -7.73 5.68
C ASN A 141 17.41 -6.22 5.72
N GLY A 142 16.47 -5.35 5.36
CA GLY A 142 16.69 -3.92 5.22
C GLY A 142 17.26 -3.48 3.88
N THR A 143 17.43 -4.40 2.93
CA THR A 143 17.81 -4.09 1.55
C THR A 143 16.71 -4.49 0.58
N TYR A 144 16.62 -3.75 -0.52
CA TYR A 144 15.61 -3.96 -1.56
C TYR A 144 16.28 -3.86 -2.94
N THR A 145 15.77 -4.58 -3.93
CA THR A 145 16.18 -4.42 -5.33
C THR A 145 15.02 -3.87 -6.15
N ALA A 146 15.25 -2.75 -6.83
CA ALA A 146 14.34 -2.20 -7.82
C ALA A 146 14.82 -2.56 -9.24
N ASN A 147 13.99 -3.26 -10.01
CA ASN A 147 14.27 -3.65 -11.39
C ASN A 147 13.42 -2.84 -12.37
N PHE A 148 14.07 -2.19 -13.34
CA PHE A 148 13.41 -1.37 -14.36
C PHE A 148 13.68 -1.95 -15.74
N LYS A 149 12.63 -2.09 -16.56
CA LYS A 149 12.79 -2.38 -17.99
C LYS A 149 13.07 -1.08 -18.74
N LEU A 150 14.19 -0.97 -19.44
CA LEU A 150 14.49 0.22 -20.24
C LEU A 150 13.68 0.19 -21.54
N LEU A 151 12.74 1.13 -21.70
CA LEU A 151 11.79 1.12 -22.83
C LEU A 151 12.08 2.17 -23.91
N TRP A 152 13.05 3.06 -23.70
CA TRP A 152 13.39 4.11 -24.66
C TRP A 152 14.90 4.33 -24.70
N ALA A 153 15.36 4.88 -25.82
CA ALA A 153 16.73 5.34 -25.98
C ALA A 153 16.87 6.79 -25.51
N GLY A 154 18.04 7.14 -24.98
CA GLY A 154 18.35 8.47 -24.45
C GLY A 154 18.51 8.48 -22.93
N GLN A 155 18.44 9.67 -22.34
CA GLN A 155 18.60 9.81 -20.89
C GLN A 155 17.46 9.10 -20.14
N ALA A 156 17.77 8.55 -18.98
CA ALA A 156 16.77 8.02 -18.05
C ALA A 156 17.19 8.34 -16.61
N THR A 157 16.24 8.80 -15.82
CA THR A 157 16.44 9.18 -14.42
C THR A 157 15.68 8.22 -13.53
N VAL A 158 16.34 7.73 -12.48
CA VAL A 158 15.72 6.90 -11.45
C VAL A 158 15.24 7.79 -10.31
N ALA A 159 13.99 7.59 -9.88
CA ALA A 159 13.42 8.15 -8.68
C ALA A 159 12.93 7.03 -7.77
N ILE A 160 13.36 7.06 -6.52
CA ILE A 160 12.94 6.12 -5.49
C ILE A 160 12.28 6.91 -4.37
N ARG A 161 11.09 6.47 -3.98
CA ARG A 161 10.26 7.11 -2.95
C ARG A 161 9.94 6.07 -1.88
N LEU A 162 10.17 6.42 -0.63
CA LEU A 162 9.56 5.71 0.48
C LEU A 162 8.12 6.23 0.60
N ILE A 163 7.13 5.37 0.38
CA ILE A 163 5.72 5.73 0.55
C ILE A 163 5.34 5.59 2.03
N HIS A 164 5.68 4.45 2.62
CA HIS A 164 5.50 4.19 4.05
C HIS A 164 6.65 3.32 4.56
N SER A 165 7.15 3.60 5.75
CA SER A 165 8.08 2.68 6.42
C SER A 165 7.36 1.41 6.87
N SER A 166 8.11 0.33 7.14
CA SER A 166 7.55 -0.91 7.69
C SER A 166 6.73 -0.69 8.97
N GLU A 167 7.12 0.29 9.80
CA GLU A 167 6.38 0.66 11.01
C GLU A 167 5.04 1.32 10.68
N ALA A 168 5.03 2.21 9.68
CA ALA A 168 3.80 2.84 9.21
C ALA A 168 2.87 1.79 8.55
N VAL A 169 3.43 0.86 7.78
CA VAL A 169 2.66 -0.24 7.17
C VAL A 169 2.08 -1.16 8.25
N GLU A 170 2.84 -1.53 9.27
CA GLU A 170 2.35 -2.29 10.45
C GLU A 170 1.13 -1.61 11.09
N VAL A 171 1.18 -0.28 11.26
CA VAL A 171 0.05 0.51 11.78
C VAL A 171 -1.16 0.39 10.86
N LEU A 172 -0.99 0.55 9.56
CA LEU A 172 -2.08 0.43 8.58
C LEU A 172 -2.69 -0.98 8.58
N LEU A 173 -1.87 -2.03 8.62
CA LEU A 173 -2.29 -3.43 8.67
C LEU A 173 -3.07 -3.73 9.95
N ARG A 174 -2.51 -3.36 11.11
CA ARG A 174 -3.18 -3.55 12.40
C ARG A 174 -4.52 -2.82 12.45
N HIS A 175 -4.61 -1.59 11.96
CA HIS A 175 -5.89 -0.89 11.93
C HIS A 175 -6.86 -1.50 10.93
N ARG A 176 -6.40 -2.03 9.78
CA ARG A 176 -7.26 -2.77 8.85
C ARG A 176 -7.87 -4.01 9.50
N GLU A 177 -7.09 -4.71 10.33
CA GLU A 177 -7.49 -6.00 10.91
C GLU A 177 -8.25 -5.88 12.25
N ARG A 178 -7.82 -4.98 13.14
CA ARG A 178 -8.41 -4.85 14.49
C ARG A 178 -9.58 -3.88 14.54
N ASP A 179 -9.57 -2.86 13.68
CA ASP A 179 -10.62 -1.84 13.62
C ASP A 179 -11.21 -1.81 12.21
N PRO A 180 -11.89 -2.86 11.72
CA PRO A 180 -12.64 -2.76 10.45
C PRO A 180 -13.75 -1.70 10.53
N ASP A 181 -14.18 -1.35 11.75
CA ASP A 181 -15.13 -0.28 12.07
C ASP A 181 -14.48 1.11 12.07
N LYS A 182 -13.67 1.43 11.06
CA LYS A 182 -13.03 2.75 10.93
C LYS A 182 -14.05 3.85 10.67
N GLU A 183 -15.25 3.47 10.30
CA GLU A 183 -16.34 4.39 10.05
C GLU A 183 -17.24 4.49 11.28
N LYS A 184 -17.62 5.72 11.66
CA LYS A 184 -18.74 5.95 12.57
C LYS A 184 -20.04 5.62 11.84
N VAL A 185 -20.24 4.33 11.56
CA VAL A 185 -21.46 3.82 10.95
C VAL A 185 -22.48 3.45 12.00
N VAL A 186 -23.74 3.68 11.66
CA VAL A 186 -24.85 3.19 12.47
C VAL A 186 -25.11 1.70 12.21
N CYS A 187 -24.62 1.19 11.08
CA CYS A 187 -24.76 -0.18 10.59
C CYS A 187 -23.44 -0.71 10.03
N ASN A 188 -22.98 -1.90 10.43
CA ASN A 188 -21.79 -2.53 9.85
C ASN A 188 -22.07 -3.98 9.41
N ALA A 189 -21.53 -4.40 8.27
CA ALA A 189 -21.54 -5.79 7.78
C ALA A 189 -20.64 -6.71 8.61
N GLN A 190 -19.56 -6.16 9.20
CA GLN A 190 -18.69 -6.91 10.08
C GLN A 190 -19.11 -6.75 11.53
N ARG A 191 -18.99 -7.84 12.30
CA ARG A 191 -19.42 -7.91 13.70
C ARG A 191 -18.49 -7.09 14.60
N SER A 192 -18.76 -5.79 14.68
CA SER A 192 -18.08 -4.84 15.56
C SER A 192 -18.25 -5.21 17.05
N GLU A 193 -17.15 -5.45 17.76
CA GLU A 193 -17.20 -5.58 19.23
C GLU A 193 -17.77 -4.32 19.91
N ARG A 194 -17.55 -3.14 19.31
CA ARG A 194 -18.04 -1.85 19.84
C ARG A 194 -19.55 -1.72 19.72
N LEU A 195 -20.15 -2.20 18.63
CA LEU A 195 -21.61 -2.27 18.53
C LEU A 195 -22.14 -3.27 19.55
N LEU A 196 -21.60 -4.48 19.62
CA LEU A 196 -22.08 -5.54 20.53
C LEU A 196 -21.98 -5.19 22.02
N LYS A 197 -20.97 -4.43 22.45
CA LYS A 197 -20.79 -4.02 23.86
C LYS A 197 -21.79 -2.96 24.32
N ALA A 198 -22.62 -2.42 23.44
CA ALA A 198 -23.70 -1.52 23.82
C ALA A 198 -24.92 -2.32 24.35
N SER A 199 -25.20 -2.18 25.65
CA SER A 199 -26.27 -2.85 26.44
C SER A 199 -27.68 -2.95 25.78
N HIS A 200 -28.01 -2.10 24.81
CA HIS A 200 -29.31 -2.05 24.12
C HIS A 200 -29.22 -1.94 22.58
N CYS A 201 -28.29 -2.65 21.98
CA CYS A 201 -28.17 -2.76 20.53
C CYS A 201 -28.33 -4.24 20.16
N CYS A 202 -28.97 -4.64 19.08
CA CYS A 202 -28.89 -4.10 17.73
C CYS A 202 -30.03 -4.69 16.89
N CYS A 203 -30.20 -4.21 15.66
CA CYS A 203 -31.02 -4.80 14.61
C CYS A 203 -30.12 -5.58 13.66
N GLU A 204 -30.47 -6.82 13.33
CA GLU A 204 -29.75 -7.62 12.34
C GLU A 204 -30.56 -7.69 11.04
N TYR A 205 -29.92 -7.37 9.92
CA TYR A 205 -30.51 -7.45 8.58
C TYR A 205 -29.72 -8.39 7.72
N ARG A 206 -30.39 -9.40 7.19
CA ARG A 206 -29.74 -10.35 6.29
C ARG A 206 -30.18 -10.07 4.87
N HIS A 207 -29.23 -9.81 3.99
CA HIS A 207 -29.52 -9.63 2.58
C HIS A 207 -29.99 -10.97 1.97
N PRO A 208 -31.16 -11.02 1.31
CA PRO A 208 -31.79 -12.28 0.93
C PRO A 208 -31.03 -13.09 -0.13
N ILE A 209 -30.19 -12.42 -0.94
CA ILE A 209 -29.46 -13.06 -2.04
C ILE A 209 -28.05 -13.46 -1.61
N THR A 210 -27.24 -12.49 -1.16
CA THR A 210 -25.85 -12.70 -0.74
C THR A 210 -25.73 -13.40 0.63
N GLY A 211 -26.78 -13.37 1.46
CA GLY A 211 -26.76 -13.93 2.80
C GLY A 211 -25.94 -13.11 3.81
N GLU A 212 -25.38 -11.97 3.40
CA GLU A 212 -24.60 -11.05 4.23
C GLU A 212 -25.50 -10.43 5.31
N SER A 213 -25.02 -10.44 6.56
CA SER A 213 -25.72 -9.84 7.69
C SER A 213 -25.11 -8.48 8.03
N TRP A 214 -25.96 -7.48 8.21
CA TRP A 214 -25.63 -6.16 8.71
C TRP A 214 -26.16 -5.99 10.13
N ILE A 215 -25.34 -5.47 11.02
CA ILE A 215 -25.69 -5.21 12.42
C ILE A 215 -25.78 -3.69 12.61
N CYS A 216 -26.97 -3.21 12.91
CA CYS A 216 -27.28 -1.80 13.12
C CYS A 216 -27.60 -1.49 14.57
N ARG A 217 -27.26 -0.29 15.05
CA ARG A 217 -27.77 0.18 16.34
C ARG A 217 -29.28 0.35 16.29
N ARG A 218 -29.98 -0.16 17.31
CA ARG A 218 -31.44 0.01 17.43
C ARG A 218 -31.77 1.49 17.65
N PRO A 219 -32.74 2.07 16.92
CA PRO A 219 -33.24 3.41 17.20
C PRO A 219 -33.91 3.47 18.59
N ASN A 220 -33.81 4.62 19.26
CA ASN A 220 -34.38 4.78 20.61
C ASN A 220 -35.91 4.69 20.64
N HIS A 221 -36.59 5.18 19.59
CA HIS A 221 -38.06 5.31 19.56
C HIS A 221 -38.70 4.74 18.28
N LEU A 222 -37.93 4.09 17.42
CA LEU A 222 -38.41 3.51 16.17
C LEU A 222 -38.13 2.01 16.12
N PRO A 223 -38.98 1.20 15.47
CA PRO A 223 -38.68 -0.20 15.23
C PRO A 223 -37.48 -0.34 14.31
N CYS A 224 -36.84 -1.51 14.35
CA CYS A 224 -35.70 -1.81 13.48
C CYS A 224 -36.03 -1.50 12.01
N SER A 225 -37.20 -1.93 11.51
CA SER A 225 -37.66 -1.72 10.14
C SER A 225 -37.67 -0.27 9.63
N ALA A 226 -37.47 0.73 10.49
CA ALA A 226 -37.27 2.13 10.09
C ALA A 226 -35.89 2.41 9.48
N TRP A 227 -34.91 1.53 9.64
CA TRP A 227 -33.65 1.58 8.88
C TRP A 227 -33.91 1.15 7.44
N VAL A 228 -34.06 2.13 6.55
CA VAL A 228 -34.35 1.89 5.12
C VAL A 228 -33.15 2.18 4.21
N ASP A 229 -32.17 2.95 4.71
CA ASP A 229 -30.97 3.35 3.98
C ASP A 229 -29.73 3.18 4.85
N HIS A 230 -28.59 2.97 4.17
CA HIS A 230 -27.26 3.00 4.77
C HIS A 230 -26.50 4.20 4.22
N ASP A 231 -25.69 4.82 5.06
CA ASP A 231 -24.76 5.89 4.67
C ASP A 231 -23.35 5.47 5.08
N MET A 232 -22.36 5.87 4.29
CA MET A 232 -20.95 5.63 4.63
C MET A 232 -20.59 6.51 5.82
N GLY A 233 -20.10 5.91 6.90
CA GLY A 233 -19.78 6.65 8.11
C GLY A 233 -18.50 7.48 7.96
N GLY A 234 -18.28 8.43 8.87
CA GLY A 234 -17.03 9.21 8.91
C GLY A 234 -15.85 8.38 9.45
N TYR A 235 -14.66 8.53 8.85
CA TYR A 235 -13.45 7.82 9.26
C TYR A 235 -12.89 8.34 10.60
N GLN A 236 -12.69 7.46 11.59
CA GLN A 236 -12.03 7.77 12.86
C GLN A 236 -11.00 6.68 13.21
N ALA A 237 -9.77 6.83 12.73
CA ALA A 237 -8.66 6.03 13.25
C ALA A 237 -8.22 6.59 14.62
N GLN A 238 -8.26 5.74 15.65
CA GLN A 238 -7.69 6.05 16.96
C GLN A 238 -6.17 5.85 16.89
N LEU A 239 -5.46 6.88 16.42
CA LEU A 239 -4.01 6.88 16.30
C LEU A 239 -3.40 7.60 17.51
N SER A 240 -2.35 7.03 18.07
CA SER A 240 -1.40 7.73 18.92
C SER A 240 -0.66 8.83 18.14
N GLU A 241 -0.01 9.73 18.86
CA GLU A 241 0.81 10.78 18.27
C GLU A 241 1.97 10.20 17.42
N LEU A 242 2.59 9.12 17.92
CA LEU A 242 3.64 8.41 17.20
C LEU A 242 3.13 7.85 15.86
N GLU A 243 2.01 7.14 15.89
CA GLU A 243 1.40 6.54 14.69
C GLU A 243 0.96 7.60 13.68
N SER A 244 0.35 8.68 14.16
CA SER A 244 -0.04 9.80 13.30
C SER A 244 1.16 10.41 12.57
N THR A 245 2.30 10.52 13.27
CA THR A 245 3.53 11.06 12.69
C THR A 245 4.16 10.07 11.70
N LEU A 246 4.14 8.77 11.99
CA LEU A 246 4.63 7.73 11.07
C LEU A 246 3.85 7.71 9.74
N LEU A 247 2.54 7.97 9.78
CA LEU A 247 1.69 7.96 8.59
C LEU A 247 1.76 9.25 7.76
N GLN A 248 2.29 10.34 8.31
CA GLN A 248 2.39 11.64 7.63
C GLN A 248 3.73 11.87 6.92
N ARG A 249 4.69 10.96 7.11
CA ARG A 249 6.08 11.08 6.65
C ARG A 249 6.28 10.43 5.30
#